data_AF-A0A1E3YJB9-F1
#
_entry.id   AF-A0A1E3YJB9-F1
#
_cell.length_a   1.000
_cell.length_b   1.000
_cell.length_c   1.000
_cell.angle_alpha   90.00
_cell.angle_beta   90.00
_cell.angle_gamma   90.00
#
_symmetry.space_group_name_H-M   'P 1'
#
loop_
_entity.id
_entity.type
_entity.pdbx_description
1 polymer ?
#
loop_
_entity_poly.entity_id
_entity_poly.type
_entity_poly.pdbx_seq_one_letter_code
_entity_poly.pdbx_strand_id
1 'polypeptide(L)'
;MRRFTLALVLLLVFAPRAQAQLGVTDVATTTRSRLTAIVQEFLNELQAEQHARLLRMAQRLRGLIRYVAPEAPRWRTHDWESDLFHFSRRYHAALNYGDAAGAAYRDITHQVLAADADLSRLPPHARRALATRLATIEAADATIIAATHQSGQVRFNGRRELLAIEALERDVTRNSDEESATAVLGKISGARLIGVRQREARGRLMTGVVEQLLIENKRTRDADAAAMNMQLVTWRDRRAANEALVAGSGDALRTWRQP
;
A
#
# COMPACT_ATOMS: atom_id res chain seq x y z
N MET A 1 -11.36 -45.98 -100.12
CA MET A 1 -12.46 -45.48 -99.27
C MET A 1 -12.18 -45.50 -97.76
N ARG A 2 -11.35 -46.41 -97.24
CA ARG A 2 -11.08 -46.56 -95.78
C ARG A 2 -10.23 -45.46 -95.12
N ARG A 3 -9.51 -44.64 -95.91
CA ARG A 3 -8.65 -43.54 -95.43
C ARG A 3 -9.38 -42.20 -95.28
N PHE A 4 -10.44 -41.96 -96.05
CA PHE A 4 -11.23 -40.74 -95.99
C PHE A 4 -12.18 -40.72 -94.79
N THR A 5 -12.72 -41.87 -94.40
CA THR A 5 -13.58 -42.00 -93.21
C THR A 5 -12.82 -41.77 -91.91
N LEU A 6 -11.56 -42.21 -91.84
CA LEU A 6 -10.69 -42.02 -90.67
C LEU A 6 -10.30 -40.55 -90.46
N ALA A 7 -10.02 -39.83 -91.56
CA ALA A 7 -9.74 -38.39 -91.50
C ALA A 7 -10.95 -37.57 -91.06
N LEU A 8 -12.16 -37.93 -91.54
CA LEU A 8 -13.40 -37.24 -91.16
C LEU A 8 -13.76 -37.45 -89.67
N VAL A 9 -13.56 -38.67 -89.16
CA VAL A 9 -13.78 -39.00 -87.73
C VAL A 9 -12.77 -38.26 -86.84
N LEU A 10 -11.51 -38.16 -87.26
CA LEU A 10 -10.50 -37.42 -86.49
C LEU A 10 -10.82 -35.91 -86.45
N LEU A 11 -11.31 -35.34 -87.56
CA LEU A 11 -11.66 -33.92 -87.64
C LEU A 11 -12.92 -33.57 -86.82
N LEU A 12 -13.90 -34.48 -86.74
CA LEU A 12 -15.10 -34.33 -85.91
C LEU A 12 -14.84 -34.53 -84.40
N VAL A 13 -13.85 -35.33 -84.02
CA VAL A 13 -13.50 -35.56 -82.60
C VAL A 13 -12.66 -34.42 -82.02
N PHE A 14 -11.88 -33.71 -82.84
CA PHE A 14 -11.05 -32.58 -82.39
C PHE A 14 -11.73 -31.21 -82.49
N ALA A 15 -12.77 -31.05 -83.33
CA ALA A 15 -13.50 -29.79 -83.47
C ALA A 15 -14.20 -29.28 -82.18
N PRO A 16 -14.82 -30.11 -81.31
CA PRO A 16 -15.55 -29.60 -80.15
C PRO A 16 -14.63 -29.22 -78.96
N ARG A 17 -13.32 -29.52 -79.01
CA ARG A 17 -12.39 -29.17 -77.91
C ARG A 17 -11.73 -27.79 -78.06
N ALA A 18 -11.85 -27.14 -79.21
CA ALA A 18 -11.22 -25.84 -79.47
C ALA A 18 -12.12 -24.62 -79.16
N GLN A 19 -13.40 -24.81 -78.85
CA GLN A 19 -14.37 -23.71 -78.66
C GLN A 19 -14.60 -23.30 -77.18
N ALA A 20 -13.85 -23.84 -76.22
CA ALA A 20 -14.05 -23.59 -74.79
C ALA A 20 -13.00 -22.70 -74.10
N GLN A 21 -12.19 -21.95 -74.87
CA GLN A 21 -11.09 -21.13 -74.32
C GLN A 21 -11.17 -19.64 -74.65
N LEU A 22 -12.39 -19.09 -74.78
CA LEU A 22 -12.60 -17.66 -74.61
C LEU A 22 -13.20 -17.42 -73.23
N GLY A 23 -12.32 -17.40 -72.21
CA GLY A 23 -12.69 -16.87 -70.91
C GLY A 23 -13.09 -15.42 -71.09
N VAL A 24 -14.37 -15.11 -70.97
CA VAL A 24 -14.85 -13.73 -70.88
C VAL A 24 -14.20 -13.13 -69.63
N THR A 25 -13.12 -12.38 -69.81
CA THR A 25 -12.53 -11.56 -68.75
C THR A 25 -13.49 -10.41 -68.52
N ASP A 26 -14.50 -10.61 -67.67
CA ASP A 26 -15.34 -9.53 -67.22
C ASP A 26 -14.45 -8.52 -66.48
N VAL A 27 -14.28 -7.34 -67.09
CA VAL A 27 -13.41 -6.27 -66.60
C VAL A 27 -13.79 -5.90 -65.16
N ALA A 28 -15.08 -6.02 -64.79
CA ALA A 28 -15.56 -5.76 -63.43
C ALA A 28 -15.08 -6.82 -62.42
N THR A 29 -15.06 -8.11 -62.80
CA THR A 29 -14.57 -9.18 -61.90
C THR A 29 -13.06 -9.16 -61.75
N THR A 30 -12.34 -8.80 -62.81
CA THR A 30 -10.87 -8.70 -62.81
C THR A 30 -10.40 -7.49 -62.00
N THR A 31 -11.06 -6.33 -62.15
CA THR A 31 -10.78 -5.14 -61.33
C THR A 31 -11.12 -5.36 -59.87
N ARG A 32 -12.27 -5.98 -59.55
CA ARG A 32 -12.63 -6.32 -58.17
C ARG A 32 -11.63 -7.26 -57.52
N SER A 33 -11.16 -8.29 -58.25
CA SER A 33 -10.18 -9.24 -57.73
C SER A 33 -8.82 -8.58 -57.49
N ARG A 34 -8.39 -7.68 -58.38
CA ARG A 34 -7.16 -6.89 -58.18
C ARG A 34 -7.27 -5.94 -56.99
N LEU A 35 -8.38 -5.22 -56.85
CA LEU A 35 -8.60 -4.34 -55.70
C LEU A 35 -8.66 -5.12 -54.39
N THR A 36 -9.29 -6.29 -54.39
CA THR A 36 -9.34 -7.16 -53.20
C THR A 36 -7.94 -7.68 -52.83
N ALA A 37 -7.14 -8.07 -53.83
CA ALA A 37 -5.77 -8.50 -53.62
C ALA A 37 -4.90 -7.36 -53.07
N ILE A 38 -5.01 -6.14 -53.62
CA ILE A 38 -4.28 -4.96 -53.11
C ILE A 38 -4.67 -4.64 -51.67
N VAL A 39 -5.97 -4.71 -51.34
CA VAL A 39 -6.43 -4.45 -49.96
C VAL A 39 -5.96 -5.56 -49.01
N GLN A 40 -5.99 -6.83 -49.43
CA GLN A 40 -5.45 -7.94 -48.63
C GLN A 40 -3.93 -7.81 -48.43
N GLU A 41 -3.20 -7.45 -49.47
CA GLU A 41 -1.76 -7.22 -49.39
C GLU A 41 -1.43 -6.06 -48.46
N PHE A 42 -2.14 -4.94 -48.57
CA PHE A 42 -2.00 -3.80 -47.66
C PHE A 42 -2.31 -4.16 -46.20
N LEU A 43 -3.38 -4.94 -45.95
CA LEU A 43 -3.71 -5.40 -44.60
C LEU A 43 -2.64 -6.35 -44.04
N ASN A 44 -2.12 -7.25 -44.87
CA ASN A 44 -1.05 -8.18 -44.49
C ASN A 44 0.26 -7.45 -44.19
N GLU A 45 0.64 -6.47 -45.02
CA GLU A 45 1.81 -5.62 -44.81
C GLU A 45 1.68 -4.81 -43.52
N LEU A 46 0.52 -4.19 -43.29
CA LEU A 46 0.25 -3.44 -42.06
C LEU A 46 0.34 -4.35 -40.82
N GLN A 47 -0.22 -5.56 -40.90
CA GLN A 47 -0.15 -6.54 -39.82
C GLN A 47 1.29 -7.01 -39.59
N ALA A 48 2.07 -7.24 -40.64
CA ALA A 48 3.47 -7.62 -40.56
C ALA A 48 4.34 -6.50 -39.95
N GLU A 49 4.12 -5.25 -40.34
CA GLU A 49 4.81 -4.09 -39.76
C GLU A 49 4.49 -3.91 -38.28
N GLN A 50 3.21 -4.02 -37.91
CA GLN A 50 2.79 -3.96 -36.50
C GLN A 50 3.42 -5.10 -35.69
N HIS A 51 3.41 -6.32 -36.21
CA HIS A 51 4.03 -7.47 -35.58
C HIS A 51 5.55 -7.30 -35.42
N ALA A 52 6.24 -6.86 -36.46
CA ALA A 52 7.68 -6.60 -36.42
C ALA A 52 8.04 -5.46 -35.45
N ARG A 53 7.18 -4.45 -35.30
CA ARG A 53 7.36 -3.38 -34.31
C ARG A 53 7.16 -3.89 -32.89
N LEU A 54 6.14 -4.72 -32.65
CA LEU A 54 5.91 -5.39 -31.37
C LEU A 54 7.09 -6.30 -30.99
N LEU A 55 7.62 -7.09 -31.93
CA LEU A 55 8.81 -7.92 -31.72
C LEU A 55 10.07 -7.09 -31.40
N ARG A 56 10.31 -5.99 -32.13
CA ARG A 56 11.44 -5.08 -31.82
C ARG A 56 11.31 -4.44 -30.43
N MET A 57 10.09 -4.05 -30.03
CA MET A 57 9.82 -3.56 -28.67
C MET A 57 10.01 -4.69 -27.64
N ALA A 58 9.48 -5.89 -27.89
CA ALA A 58 9.63 -7.05 -27.01
C ALA A 58 11.10 -7.48 -26.83
N GLN A 59 11.90 -7.47 -27.91
CA GLN A 59 13.34 -7.77 -27.91
C GLN A 59 14.15 -6.72 -27.16
N ARG A 60 13.91 -5.42 -27.39
CA ARG A 60 14.53 -4.33 -26.61
C ARG A 60 14.23 -4.42 -25.12
N LEU A 61 13.11 -5.05 -24.78
CA LEU A 61 12.64 -5.21 -23.41
C LEU A 61 12.98 -6.60 -22.81
N ARG A 62 13.76 -7.48 -23.46
CA ARG A 62 14.14 -8.80 -22.88
C ARG A 62 14.93 -8.60 -21.58
N GLY A 63 14.58 -9.36 -20.53
CA GLY A 63 15.35 -9.42 -19.27
C GLY A 63 14.61 -9.05 -17.98
N LEU A 64 13.27 -9.02 -17.92
CA LEU A 64 12.58 -8.62 -16.68
C LEU A 64 12.70 -9.59 -15.50
N ILE A 65 13.06 -10.85 -15.75
CA ILE A 65 13.33 -11.85 -14.71
C ILE A 65 14.42 -11.35 -13.73
N ARG A 66 15.34 -10.49 -14.19
CA ARG A 66 16.37 -9.88 -13.33
C ARG A 66 15.83 -8.91 -12.27
N TYR A 67 14.57 -8.47 -12.39
CA TYR A 67 13.92 -7.55 -11.45
C TYR A 67 12.99 -8.28 -10.48
N VAL A 68 12.86 -9.61 -10.57
CA VAL A 68 12.19 -10.41 -9.56
C VAL A 68 13.05 -10.33 -8.29
N ALA A 69 12.46 -9.82 -7.22
CA ALA A 69 13.10 -9.77 -5.91
C ALA A 69 12.75 -11.08 -5.17
N PRO A 70 13.68 -12.04 -5.04
CA PRO A 70 13.36 -13.38 -4.52
C PRO A 70 12.81 -13.36 -3.10
N GLU A 71 13.22 -12.37 -2.32
CA GLU A 71 12.68 -12.06 -0.99
C GLU A 71 12.32 -10.58 -0.91
N ALA A 72 11.14 -10.23 -1.42
CA ALA A 72 10.58 -8.91 -1.13
C ALA A 72 10.37 -8.80 0.40
N PRO A 73 10.89 -7.75 1.05
CA PRO A 73 10.75 -7.61 2.49
C PRO A 73 9.26 -7.52 2.83
N ARG A 74 8.79 -8.32 3.79
CA ARG A 74 7.38 -8.34 4.22
C ARG A 74 7.05 -7.14 5.11
N TRP A 75 5.77 -6.86 5.31
CA TRP A 75 5.33 -5.96 6.38
C TRP A 75 5.80 -6.51 7.72
N ARG A 76 6.68 -5.77 8.40
CA ARG A 76 7.12 -6.10 9.75
C ARG A 76 5.90 -6.05 10.68
N THR A 77 5.53 -7.20 11.21
CA THR A 77 4.55 -7.34 12.27
C THR A 77 5.25 -7.29 13.62
N HIS A 78 4.65 -6.58 14.57
CA HIS A 78 5.07 -6.68 15.96
C HIS A 78 4.66 -8.04 16.51
N ASP A 79 5.54 -8.67 17.26
CA ASP A 79 5.13 -9.83 18.03
C ASP A 79 4.19 -9.38 19.16
N TRP A 80 3.08 -10.09 19.30
CA TRP A 80 2.07 -9.84 20.32
C TRP A 80 1.44 -11.15 20.83
N GLU A 81 1.74 -12.29 20.21
CA GLU A 81 1.22 -13.59 20.63
C GLU A 81 2.21 -14.29 21.57
N SER A 82 3.51 -14.04 21.37
CA SER A 82 4.56 -14.60 22.21
C SER A 82 4.77 -13.82 23.51
N ASP A 83 5.46 -14.46 24.44
CA ASP A 83 5.88 -13.88 25.73
C ASP A 83 7.04 -12.87 25.61
N LEU A 84 7.43 -12.44 24.40
CA LEU A 84 8.47 -11.42 24.22
C LEU A 84 8.12 -10.06 24.85
N PHE A 85 6.83 -9.69 24.88
CA PHE A 85 6.37 -8.42 25.44
C PHE A 85 5.34 -8.66 26.55
N HIS A 86 5.72 -8.39 27.81
CA HIS A 86 4.84 -8.60 28.96
C HIS A 86 3.89 -7.42 29.22
N PHE A 87 4.39 -6.18 29.12
CA PHE A 87 3.61 -4.99 29.49
C PHE A 87 2.93 -4.29 28.31
N SER A 88 3.43 -4.48 27.09
CA SER A 88 2.99 -3.77 25.90
C SER A 88 2.26 -4.66 24.88
N ARG A 89 1.95 -5.92 25.22
CA ARG A 89 1.38 -6.90 24.27
C ARG A 89 0.19 -6.37 23.48
N ARG A 90 -0.79 -5.80 24.20
CA ARG A 90 -1.99 -5.21 23.59
C ARG A 90 -1.66 -4.03 22.68
N TYR A 91 -0.66 -3.24 23.05
CA TYR A 91 -0.20 -2.11 22.24
C TYR A 91 0.52 -2.56 20.96
N HIS A 92 1.31 -3.63 21.01
CA HIS A 92 1.88 -4.25 19.79
C HIS A 92 0.78 -4.81 18.86
N ALA A 93 -0.27 -5.40 19.42
CA ALA A 93 -1.44 -5.79 18.63
C ALA A 93 -2.12 -4.55 17.98
N ALA A 94 -2.29 -3.46 18.72
CA ALA A 94 -2.82 -2.20 18.18
C ALA A 94 -1.95 -1.64 17.04
N LEU A 95 -0.63 -1.74 17.13
CA LEU A 95 0.26 -1.35 16.03
C LEU A 95 0.12 -2.25 14.79
N ASN A 96 -0.36 -3.48 14.93
CA ASN A 96 -0.59 -4.39 13.80
C ASN A 96 -1.99 -4.27 13.16
N TYR A 97 -3.00 -3.97 13.97
CA TYR A 97 -4.42 -4.07 13.59
C TYR A 97 -5.19 -2.75 13.73
N GLY A 98 -4.64 -1.79 14.46
CA GLY A 98 -5.25 -0.52 14.82
C GLY A 98 -6.05 -0.58 16.13
N ASP A 99 -6.28 0.58 16.74
CA ASP A 99 -7.04 0.74 17.97
C ASP A 99 -7.75 2.10 17.98
N ALA A 100 -8.95 2.14 17.40
CA ALA A 100 -9.69 3.39 17.21
C ALA A 100 -10.12 4.03 18.54
N ALA A 101 -10.37 3.21 19.57
CA ALA A 101 -10.76 3.68 20.89
C ALA A 101 -9.56 4.06 21.77
N GLY A 102 -8.34 3.73 21.36
CA GLY A 102 -7.12 3.98 22.12
C GLY A 102 -7.02 3.19 23.42
N ALA A 103 -7.73 2.07 23.56
CA ALA A 103 -7.73 1.28 24.79
C ALA A 103 -6.34 0.70 25.09
N ALA A 104 -5.68 0.13 24.08
CA ALA A 104 -4.35 -0.44 24.23
C ALA A 104 -3.28 0.62 24.50
N TYR A 105 -3.46 1.83 23.93
CA TYR A 105 -2.61 2.96 24.27
C TYR A 105 -2.80 3.40 25.74
N ARG A 106 -4.05 3.51 26.19
CA ARG A 106 -4.37 3.93 27.57
C ARG A 106 -3.87 2.93 28.61
N ASP A 107 -3.88 1.63 28.31
CA ASP A 107 -3.36 0.55 29.18
C ASP A 107 -1.87 0.73 29.53
N ILE A 108 -1.08 1.36 28.65
CA ILE A 108 0.38 1.51 28.81
C ILE A 108 0.82 2.95 29.08
N THR A 109 -0.11 3.82 29.44
CA THR A 109 0.10 5.28 29.47
C THR A 109 -0.20 5.84 30.84
N HIS A 110 0.61 6.80 31.29
CA HIS A 110 0.44 7.43 32.59
C HIS A 110 -0.80 8.34 32.57
N GLN A 111 -1.92 7.91 33.14
CA GLN A 111 -3.14 8.72 33.12
C GLN A 111 -2.98 9.97 33.99
N VAL A 112 -3.52 11.09 33.51
CA VAL A 112 -3.59 12.32 34.31
C VAL A 112 -4.67 12.16 35.37
N LEU A 113 -4.36 12.56 36.60
CA LEU A 113 -5.32 12.55 37.70
C LEU A 113 -6.44 13.56 37.44
N ALA A 114 -7.67 13.21 37.83
CA ALA A 114 -8.82 14.12 37.70
C ALA A 114 -8.58 15.42 38.48
N ALA A 115 -8.57 16.55 37.77
CA ALA A 115 -8.22 17.87 38.32
C ALA A 115 -9.44 18.79 38.50
N ASP A 116 -10.63 18.38 38.04
CA ASP A 116 -11.79 19.26 37.86
C ASP A 116 -12.27 19.94 39.15
N ALA A 117 -12.30 19.18 40.25
CA ALA A 117 -12.72 19.71 41.55
C ALA A 117 -11.73 20.75 42.10
N ASP A 118 -10.43 20.59 41.85
CA ASP A 118 -9.38 21.46 42.38
C ASP A 118 -9.11 22.68 41.48
N LEU A 119 -9.32 22.55 40.16
CA LEU A 119 -9.21 23.64 39.19
C LEU A 119 -10.14 24.82 39.52
N SER A 120 -11.34 24.53 40.03
CA SER A 120 -12.35 25.54 40.39
C SER A 120 -11.87 26.52 41.47
N ARG A 121 -10.95 26.08 42.34
CA ARG A 121 -10.42 26.84 43.48
C ARG A 121 -9.28 27.77 43.10
N LEU A 122 -8.77 27.67 41.88
CA LEU A 122 -7.62 28.44 41.41
C LEU A 122 -8.03 29.85 40.95
N PRO A 123 -7.14 30.85 41.12
CA PRO A 123 -7.28 32.14 40.47
C PRO A 123 -7.42 31.99 38.94
N PRO A 124 -8.18 32.86 38.25
CA PRO A 124 -8.48 32.69 36.83
C PRO A 124 -7.26 32.56 35.91
N HIS A 125 -6.14 33.21 36.23
CA HIS A 125 -4.90 33.09 35.45
C HIS A 125 -4.25 31.70 35.61
N ALA A 126 -4.13 31.21 36.85
CA ALA A 126 -3.55 29.90 37.16
C ALA A 126 -4.42 28.76 36.60
N ARG A 127 -5.75 28.89 36.72
CA ARG A 127 -6.71 27.95 36.12
C ARG A 127 -6.53 27.84 34.61
N ARG A 128 -6.41 28.97 33.90
CA ARG A 128 -6.17 29.00 32.45
C ARG A 128 -4.84 28.32 32.10
N ALA A 129 -3.76 28.67 32.79
CA ALA A 129 -2.44 28.07 32.53
C ALA A 129 -2.45 26.54 32.72
N LEU A 130 -3.11 26.04 33.77
CA LEU A 130 -3.23 24.60 34.01
C LEU A 130 -4.11 23.91 32.96
N ALA A 131 -5.26 24.50 32.65
CA ALA A 131 -6.17 23.99 31.62
C ALA A 131 -5.49 23.90 30.25
N THR A 132 -4.67 24.90 29.88
CA THR A 132 -3.89 24.85 28.62
C THR A 132 -2.91 23.69 28.61
N ARG A 133 -2.20 23.42 29.72
CA ARG A 133 -1.27 22.28 29.80
C ARG A 133 -2.00 20.93 29.72
N LEU A 134 -3.14 20.81 30.39
CA LEU A 134 -3.99 19.61 30.32
C LEU A 134 -4.51 19.39 28.89
N ALA A 135 -4.99 20.44 28.23
CA ALA A 135 -5.44 20.37 26.85
C ALA A 135 -4.33 19.93 25.88
N THR A 136 -3.08 20.35 26.11
CA THR A 136 -1.94 19.85 25.33
C THR A 136 -1.74 18.34 25.50
N ILE A 137 -1.87 17.82 26.72
CA ILE A 137 -1.78 16.38 26.98
C ILE A 137 -2.93 15.63 26.30
N GLU A 138 -4.17 16.14 26.38
CA GLU A 138 -5.33 15.55 25.71
C GLU A 138 -5.18 15.55 24.18
N ALA A 139 -4.65 16.63 23.60
CA ALA A 139 -4.38 16.71 22.16
C ALA A 139 -3.27 15.71 21.75
N ALA A 140 -2.25 15.53 22.57
CA ALA A 140 -1.21 14.52 22.35
C ALA A 140 -1.80 13.10 22.40
N ASP A 141 -2.67 12.81 23.39
CA ASP A 141 -3.37 11.53 23.51
C ASP A 141 -4.19 11.23 22.26
N ALA A 142 -5.04 12.17 21.83
CA ALA A 142 -5.86 12.02 20.64
C ALA A 142 -5.00 11.75 19.39
N THR A 143 -3.89 12.46 19.26
CA THR A 143 -2.96 12.31 18.11
C THR A 143 -2.27 10.94 18.14
N ILE A 144 -1.77 10.49 19.29
CA ILE A 144 -1.10 9.19 19.42
C ILE A 144 -2.10 8.05 19.17
N ILE A 145 -3.32 8.14 19.68
CA ILE A 145 -4.38 7.16 19.45
C ILE A 145 -4.70 7.08 17.94
N ALA A 146 -4.94 8.22 17.30
CA ALA A 146 -5.26 8.27 15.87
C ALA A 146 -4.12 7.71 15.01
N ALA A 147 -2.87 8.11 15.30
CA ALA A 147 -1.70 7.64 14.56
C ALA A 147 -1.43 6.14 14.79
N THR A 148 -1.64 5.63 16.01
CA THR A 148 -1.56 4.19 16.31
C THR A 148 -2.59 3.41 15.49
N HIS A 149 -3.84 3.89 15.49
CA HIS A 149 -4.90 3.29 14.68
C HIS A 149 -4.57 3.29 13.19
N GLN A 150 -4.18 4.44 12.64
CA GLN A 150 -3.84 4.59 11.22
C GLN A 150 -2.63 3.71 10.83
N SER A 151 -1.59 3.69 11.65
CA SER A 151 -0.41 2.84 11.44
C SER A 151 -0.78 1.36 11.42
N GLY A 152 -1.65 0.93 12.35
CA GLY A 152 -2.20 -0.42 12.36
C GLY A 152 -3.06 -0.74 11.14
N GLN A 153 -3.88 0.19 10.66
CA GLN A 153 -4.68 0.01 9.45
C GLN A 153 -3.82 -0.10 8.19
N VAL A 154 -2.76 0.71 8.07
CA VAL A 154 -1.76 0.57 6.99
C VAL A 154 -1.09 -0.81 7.08
N ARG A 155 -0.74 -1.24 8.30
CA ARG A 155 -0.36 -2.62 8.69
C ARG A 155 -1.23 -3.69 8.05
N PHE A 156 -2.47 -3.68 8.50
CA PHE A 156 -3.46 -4.68 8.19
C PHE A 156 -3.76 -4.74 6.69
N ASN A 157 -3.99 -3.58 6.07
CA ASN A 157 -4.31 -3.49 4.64
C ASN A 157 -3.11 -3.78 3.75
N GLY A 158 -1.92 -3.34 4.14
CA GLY A 158 -0.68 -3.58 3.41
C GLY A 158 -0.35 -5.06 3.24
N ARG A 159 -0.72 -5.91 4.22
CA ARG A 159 -0.59 -7.38 4.08
C ARG A 159 -1.47 -7.94 2.96
N ARG A 160 -2.70 -7.43 2.81
CA ARG A 160 -3.60 -7.82 1.72
C ARG A 160 -3.08 -7.33 0.37
N GLU A 161 -2.56 -6.10 0.33
CA GLU A 161 -1.96 -5.53 -0.87
C GLU A 161 -0.73 -6.34 -1.31
N LEU A 162 0.13 -6.76 -0.38
CA LEU A 162 1.30 -7.59 -0.67
C LEU A 162 0.91 -8.91 -1.36
N LEU A 163 -0.13 -9.59 -0.90
CA LEU A 163 -0.62 -10.82 -1.53
C LEU A 163 -1.09 -10.58 -2.97
N ALA A 164 -1.75 -9.45 -3.24
CA ALA A 164 -2.17 -9.06 -4.59
C ALA A 164 -0.97 -8.73 -5.48
N ILE A 165 0.04 -8.05 -4.94
CA ILE A 165 1.30 -7.74 -5.62
C ILE A 165 2.05 -9.05 -5.96
N GLU A 166 2.13 -10.01 -5.03
CA GLU A 166 2.75 -11.32 -5.26
C GLU A 166 1.99 -12.17 -6.28
N ALA A 167 0.66 -12.07 -6.32
CA ALA A 167 -0.16 -12.71 -7.36
C ALA A 167 0.10 -12.09 -8.73
N LEU A 168 0.16 -10.75 -8.82
CA LEU A 168 0.49 -10.02 -10.03
C LEU A 168 1.93 -10.31 -10.50
N GLU A 169 2.88 -10.43 -9.59
CA GLU A 169 4.26 -10.80 -9.90
C GLU A 169 4.35 -12.19 -10.52
N ARG A 170 3.65 -13.18 -9.94
CA ARG A 170 3.57 -14.53 -10.51
C ARG A 170 2.92 -14.57 -11.89
N ASP A 171 1.88 -13.76 -12.11
CA ASP A 171 1.20 -13.66 -13.40
C ASP A 171 2.12 -13.03 -14.47
N VAL A 172 2.79 -11.92 -14.13
CA VAL A 172 3.73 -11.22 -15.01
C VAL A 172 4.97 -12.06 -15.35
N THR A 173 5.44 -12.89 -14.42
CA THR A 173 6.63 -13.74 -14.59
C THR A 173 6.33 -15.09 -15.25
N ARG A 174 5.05 -15.45 -15.43
CA ARG A 174 4.66 -16.66 -16.15
C ARG A 174 4.99 -16.48 -17.64
N ASN A 175 6.06 -17.13 -18.10
CA ASN A 175 6.44 -17.16 -19.51
C ASN A 175 5.29 -17.77 -20.35
N SER A 176 4.60 -16.94 -21.11
CA SER A 176 3.77 -17.37 -22.22
C SER A 176 4.62 -17.24 -23.48
N ASP A 177 4.88 -18.36 -24.16
CA ASP A 177 5.68 -18.43 -25.38
C ASP A 177 5.01 -17.78 -26.61
N GLU A 178 3.85 -17.14 -26.43
CA GLU A 178 3.17 -16.33 -27.45
C GLU A 178 3.74 -14.90 -27.54
N GLU A 179 4.75 -14.77 -28.38
CA GLU A 179 5.53 -13.57 -28.67
C GLU A 179 4.74 -12.52 -29.49
N SER A 180 4.40 -11.38 -28.87
CA SER A 180 4.66 -10.02 -29.41
C SER A 180 3.82 -8.93 -28.71
N ALA A 181 2.55 -9.19 -28.38
CA ALA A 181 1.70 -8.25 -27.61
C ALA A 181 1.70 -8.55 -26.10
N THR A 182 1.52 -9.82 -25.72
CA THR A 182 1.51 -10.28 -24.32
C THR A 182 2.86 -10.04 -23.63
N ALA A 183 3.96 -10.21 -24.34
CA ALA A 183 5.30 -9.93 -23.84
C ALA A 183 5.56 -8.43 -23.59
N VAL A 184 4.96 -7.51 -24.36
CA VAL A 184 5.07 -6.06 -24.11
C VAL A 184 4.15 -5.66 -22.95
N LEU A 185 2.92 -6.19 -22.91
CA LEU A 185 1.97 -5.98 -21.81
C LEU A 185 2.48 -6.52 -20.47
N GLY A 186 3.10 -7.70 -20.46
CA GLY A 186 3.75 -8.26 -19.26
C GLY A 186 4.84 -7.35 -18.73
N LYS A 187 5.56 -6.63 -19.60
CA LYS A 187 6.66 -5.73 -19.19
C LYS A 187 6.19 -4.35 -18.77
N ILE A 188 5.12 -3.81 -19.37
CA ILE A 188 4.40 -2.64 -18.85
C ILE A 188 3.82 -2.96 -17.46
N SER A 189 3.27 -4.16 -17.30
CA SER A 189 2.78 -4.67 -16.01
C SER A 189 3.91 -4.85 -15.00
N GLY A 190 5.07 -5.34 -15.43
CA GLY A 190 6.29 -5.42 -14.62
C GLY A 190 6.86 -4.06 -14.21
N ALA A 191 6.87 -3.06 -15.09
CA ALA A 191 7.26 -1.70 -14.75
C ALA A 191 6.27 -1.05 -13.75
N ARG A 192 4.97 -1.27 -13.93
CA ARG A 192 3.95 -0.87 -12.95
C ARG A 192 4.13 -1.58 -11.62
N LEU A 193 4.45 -2.87 -11.62
CA LEU A 193 4.74 -3.67 -10.43
C LEU A 193 5.95 -3.13 -9.67
N ILE A 194 7.05 -2.80 -10.36
CA ILE A 194 8.22 -2.14 -9.73
C ILE A 194 7.80 -0.81 -9.09
N GLY A 195 6.99 0.00 -9.78
CA GLY A 195 6.46 1.24 -9.23
C GLY A 195 5.57 1.03 -8.00
N VAL A 196 4.76 -0.04 -7.98
CA VAL A 196 3.96 -0.44 -6.81
C VAL A 196 4.88 -0.86 -5.66
N ARG A 197 5.89 -1.71 -5.91
CA ARG A 197 6.90 -2.14 -4.92
C ARG A 197 7.67 -0.96 -4.32
N GLN A 198 8.05 0.03 -5.12
CA GLN A 198 8.72 1.25 -4.64
C GLN A 198 7.80 2.09 -3.72
N ARG A 199 6.51 2.21 -4.07
CA ARG A 199 5.53 2.89 -3.21
C ARG A 199 5.30 2.14 -1.90
N GLU A 200 5.19 0.81 -1.96
CA GLU A 200 5.05 -0.07 -0.80
C GLU A 200 6.26 0.07 0.16
N ALA A 201 7.49 0.03 -0.37
CA ALA A 201 8.71 0.21 0.41
C ALA A 201 8.76 1.59 1.08
N ARG A 202 8.38 2.66 0.36
CA ARG A 202 8.27 4.01 0.91
C ARG A 202 7.22 4.08 2.02
N GLY A 203 6.05 3.49 1.82
CA GLY A 203 4.99 3.42 2.83
C GLY A 203 5.45 2.72 4.11
N ARG A 204 6.22 1.63 3.98
CA ARG A 204 6.83 0.93 5.12
C ARG A 204 7.84 1.77 5.87
N LEU A 205 8.73 2.48 5.16
CA LEU A 205 9.69 3.41 5.79
C LEU A 205 8.96 4.52 6.55
N MET A 206 7.95 5.15 5.93
CA MET A 206 7.15 6.20 6.58
C MET A 206 6.42 5.66 7.81
N THR A 207 5.88 4.44 7.75
CA THR A 207 5.26 3.80 8.91
C THR A 207 6.26 3.62 10.05
N GLY A 208 7.50 3.19 9.75
CA GLY A 208 8.57 3.07 10.74
C GLY A 208 8.96 4.43 11.37
N VAL A 209 9.02 5.50 10.58
CA VAL A 209 9.27 6.86 11.09
C VAL A 209 8.12 7.33 11.99
N VAL A 210 6.87 7.09 11.59
CA VAL A 210 5.70 7.40 12.42
C VAL A 210 5.76 6.65 13.75
N GLU A 211 6.17 5.38 13.76
CA GLU A 211 6.36 4.65 15.02
C GLU A 211 7.42 5.25 15.93
N GLN A 212 8.56 5.66 15.37
CA GLN A 212 9.60 6.31 16.15
C GLN A 212 9.10 7.63 16.76
N LEU A 213 8.39 8.45 15.96
CA LEU A 213 7.76 9.68 16.45
C LEU A 213 6.67 9.40 17.49
N LEU A 214 5.91 8.31 17.36
CA LEU A 214 4.91 7.91 18.35
C LEU A 214 5.54 7.56 19.69
N ILE A 215 6.65 6.81 19.69
CA ILE A 215 7.38 6.48 20.92
C ILE A 215 7.96 7.74 21.58
N GLU A 216 8.55 8.64 20.79
CA GLU A 216 9.11 9.89 21.30
C GLU A 216 8.02 10.81 21.87
N ASN A 217 6.92 10.99 21.13
CA ASN A 217 5.76 11.77 21.59
C ASN A 217 5.16 11.17 22.86
N LYS A 218 5.00 9.84 22.92
CA LYS A 218 4.52 9.15 24.11
C LYS A 218 5.43 9.39 25.31
N ARG A 219 6.75 9.28 25.13
CA ARG A 219 7.72 9.49 26.21
C ARG A 219 7.65 10.91 26.76
N THR A 220 7.61 11.91 25.87
CA THR A 220 7.46 13.32 26.25
C THR A 220 6.15 13.56 26.98
N ARG A 221 5.04 13.06 26.42
CA ARG A 221 3.72 13.18 27.01
C ARG A 221 3.62 12.51 28.38
N ASP A 222 4.21 11.34 28.57
CA ASP A 222 4.18 10.63 29.86
C ASP A 222 5.01 11.36 30.93
N ALA A 223 6.11 12.00 30.54
CA ALA A 223 6.88 12.87 31.43
C ALA A 223 6.04 14.10 31.85
N ASP A 224 5.32 14.71 30.91
CA ASP A 224 4.42 15.83 31.18
C ASP A 224 3.26 15.43 32.09
N ALA A 225 2.65 14.26 31.85
CA ALA A 225 1.58 13.72 32.69
C ALA A 225 2.08 13.40 34.10
N ALA A 226 3.28 12.80 34.24
CA ALA A 226 3.88 12.55 35.54
C ALA A 226 4.18 13.85 36.30
N ALA A 227 4.75 14.86 35.63
CA ALA A 227 5.00 16.17 36.22
C ALA A 227 3.70 16.87 36.63
N MET A 228 2.65 16.77 35.81
CA MET A 228 1.32 17.28 36.12
C MET A 228 0.75 16.59 37.36
N ASN A 229 0.80 15.26 37.41
CA ASN A 229 0.30 14.49 38.55
C ASN A 229 1.04 14.84 39.85
N MET A 230 2.36 15.01 39.80
CA MET A 230 3.12 15.47 40.99
C MET A 230 2.64 16.85 41.45
N GLN A 231 2.37 17.79 40.54
CA GLN A 231 1.84 19.10 40.87
C GLN A 231 0.44 19.01 41.49
N LEU A 232 -0.45 18.22 40.89
CA LEU A 232 -1.82 18.01 41.38
C LEU A 232 -1.83 17.37 42.77
N VAL A 233 -1.04 16.31 43.00
CA VAL A 233 -0.91 15.66 44.31
C VAL A 233 -0.36 16.64 45.34
N THR A 234 0.72 17.35 45.00
CA THR A 234 1.29 18.38 45.89
C THR A 234 0.24 19.40 46.27
N TRP A 235 -0.60 19.85 45.34
CA TRP A 235 -1.63 20.85 45.63
C TRP A 235 -2.76 20.31 46.49
N ARG A 236 -3.26 19.12 46.16
CA ARG A 236 -4.31 18.43 46.93
C ARG A 236 -3.88 18.24 48.38
N ASP A 237 -2.64 17.79 48.59
CA ASP A 237 -2.16 17.38 49.90
C ASP A 237 -1.47 18.52 50.68
N ARG A 238 -1.12 19.64 50.02
CA ARG A 238 -0.43 20.79 50.65
C ARG A 238 -1.17 21.33 51.87
N ARG A 239 -2.50 21.39 51.83
CA ARG A 239 -3.28 21.94 52.95
C ARG A 239 -3.13 21.06 54.20
N ALA A 240 -3.35 19.75 54.05
CA ALA A 240 -3.18 18.79 55.13
C ALA A 240 -1.73 18.74 55.64
N ALA A 241 -0.75 18.80 54.73
CA ALA A 241 0.66 18.84 55.09
C ALA A 241 1.03 20.10 55.88
N ASN A 242 0.53 21.27 55.48
CA ASN A 242 0.75 22.52 56.21
C ASN A 242 0.06 22.52 57.57
N GLU A 243 -1.17 22.01 57.66
CA GLU A 243 -1.90 21.88 58.94
C GLU A 243 -1.16 20.94 59.91
N ALA A 244 -0.66 19.80 59.43
CA ALA A 244 0.15 18.88 60.23
C ALA A 244 1.48 19.50 60.69
N LEU A 245 2.15 20.28 59.83
CA LEU A 245 3.37 21.00 60.18
C LEU A 245 3.13 22.04 61.28
N VAL A 246 2.05 22.82 61.18
CA VAL A 246 1.66 23.81 62.20
C VAL A 246 1.31 23.12 63.52
N ALA A 247 0.55 22.02 63.48
CA ALA A 247 0.22 21.25 64.67
C ALA A 247 1.48 20.68 65.36
N GLY A 248 2.36 20.03 64.58
CA GLY A 248 3.59 19.43 65.09
C GLY A 248 4.61 20.44 65.61
N SER A 249 4.74 21.60 64.95
CA SER A 249 5.59 22.71 65.45
C SER A 249 5.03 23.31 66.75
N GLY A 250 3.70 23.41 66.88
CA GLY A 250 3.05 23.80 68.13
C GLY A 250 3.29 22.81 69.29
N ASP A 251 3.27 21.51 69.02
CA ASP A 251 3.63 20.47 70.01
C ASP A 251 5.11 20.52 70.38
N ALA A 252 6.00 20.70 69.40
CA ALA A 252 7.44 20.84 69.63
C ALA A 252 7.78 22.06 70.51
N LEU A 253 7.13 23.20 70.27
CA LEU A 253 7.30 24.41 71.10
C LEU A 253 6.77 24.22 72.53
N ARG A 254 5.67 23.47 72.72
CA ARG A 254 5.12 23.19 74.06
C ARG A 254 5.98 22.22 74.88
N THR A 255 6.72 21.34 74.22
CA THR A 255 7.55 20.31 74.88
C THR A 255 9.01 20.72 75.02
N TRP A 256 9.45 21.80 74.37
CA TRP A 256 10.81 22.30 74.44
C TRP A 256 11.15 22.79 75.86
N ARG A 257 12.13 22.15 76.49
CA ARG A 257 12.79 22.64 77.71
C ARG A 257 14.21 23.08 77.33
N GLN A 258 14.60 24.30 77.73
CA GLN A 258 15.98 24.74 77.58
C GLN A 258 16.92 23.80 78.34
N PRO A 259 18.06 23.40 77.75
CA PRO A 259 19.09 22.63 78.43
C PRO A 259 19.73 23.41 79.59
#